data_AF-Q54WK1-F1
#
_entry.id   AF-Q54WK1-F1
#
_cell.length_a   1.000
_cell.length_b   1.000
_cell.length_c   1.000
_cell.angle_alpha   90.00
_cell.angle_beta   90.00
_cell.angle_gamma   90.00
#
_symmetry.space_group_name_H-M   'P 1'
#
loop_
_entity.id
_entity.type
_entity.pdbx_description
1 polymer ?
#
loop_
_entity_poly.entity_id
_entity_poly.type
_entity_poly.pdbx_seq_one_letter_code
_entity_poly.pdbx_strand_id
1 'polypeptide(L)'
;MNKIKVFKKNFFFEKIKNKKNNIEIKKSTNDSTSNTCTDIKNNIIIENKINEENIENNNNINIGNNSVNNNNINNNNNSINNNNNNNNKNKNKNNNSYIPMIQYSNIHCIDWSSLISVDKLDLGSSNIFLIATFLNNKCEYNQVLLKSSTTIVQEVYASVLESILKLPIPEMRLLEYSNDEYIQMSRSLLTISSKTNKSLYDYIKLELLKSFFLIMEYAPNGKSFKDLDYKEYFSGYGGEKKLNQLGQVIAFDIFCNNSDRLPLIWDNVSSHFSNILFYDIPNRNGWYISLMNSNVTCINNSSFTIGYRKYITRVKSILYALFKRPNIESNQIKKMRESISKSYKINLSSSCGISIQRGIIQGVQLIISRISISILSDTKEKLRHLVKVDSTTNAWKKGLDSIHLPFLSDLLDTMVLFY
;
A
#
# COMPACT_ATOMS: atom_id res chain seq x y z
N MET A 1 -1.51 -20.99 23.28
CA MET A 1 -1.79 -19.55 23.00
C MET A 1 -0.77 -19.02 22.01
N ASN A 2 -1.12 -18.93 20.73
CA ASN A 2 -0.25 -18.35 19.70
C ASN A 2 -0.25 -16.81 19.82
N LYS A 3 0.93 -16.21 20.05
CA LYS A 3 1.09 -14.75 20.15
C LYS A 3 0.82 -14.10 18.79
N ILE A 4 -0.36 -13.52 18.61
CA ILE A 4 -0.66 -12.64 17.47
C ILE A 4 0.25 -11.40 17.57
N LYS A 5 1.14 -11.20 16.58
CA LYS A 5 2.00 -10.02 16.51
C LYS A 5 1.23 -8.89 15.86
N VAL A 6 0.68 -8.05 16.71
CA VAL A 6 -0.13 -6.90 16.31
C VAL A 6 0.78 -5.71 16.01
N PHE A 7 0.63 -5.10 14.83
CA PHE A 7 1.17 -3.77 14.54
C PHE A 7 0.30 -2.70 15.19
N LYS A 8 0.30 -2.68 16.53
CA LYS A 8 -0.39 -1.63 17.26
C LYS A 8 0.44 -0.37 17.13
N LYS A 9 -0.24 0.74 16.81
CA LYS A 9 0.33 2.11 16.85
C LYS A 9 1.13 2.40 18.14
N ASN A 10 0.83 1.67 19.23
CA ASN A 10 1.52 1.79 20.52
C ASN A 10 2.61 0.72 20.79
N PHE A 11 2.64 -0.41 20.09
CA PHE A 11 3.60 -1.49 20.37
C PHE A 11 5.04 -1.08 20.05
N PHE A 12 5.24 -0.15 19.11
CA PHE A 12 6.56 0.36 18.76
C PHE A 12 7.14 1.34 19.79
N PHE A 13 6.30 2.10 20.50
CA PHE A 13 6.77 3.12 21.45
C PHE A 13 7.12 2.55 22.82
N GLU A 14 6.43 1.50 23.30
CA GLU A 14 6.73 0.90 24.60
C GLU A 14 8.09 0.19 24.64
N LYS A 15 8.46 -0.52 23.56
CA LYS A 15 9.76 -1.21 23.52
C LYS A 15 10.96 -0.27 23.35
N ILE A 16 10.79 0.91 22.76
CA ILE A 16 11.87 1.91 22.60
C ILE A 16 12.07 2.71 23.89
N LYS A 17 11.00 3.05 24.62
CA LYS A 17 11.13 3.63 25.97
C LYS A 17 11.80 2.64 26.95
N ASN A 18 11.44 1.35 26.89
CA ASN A 18 11.99 0.35 27.80
C ASN A 18 13.43 -0.07 27.47
N LYS A 19 13.95 0.19 26.26
CA LYS A 19 15.36 -0.04 25.91
C LYS A 19 16.30 1.10 26.34
N LYS A 20 15.80 2.33 26.53
CA LYS A 20 16.61 3.46 27.03
C LYS A 20 16.79 3.45 28.57
N ASN A 21 15.97 2.70 29.29
CA ASN A 21 16.02 2.65 30.77
C ASN A 21 16.70 1.38 31.34
N ASN A 22 17.25 0.50 30.49
CA ASN A 22 17.83 -0.79 30.93
C ASN A 22 19.28 -0.98 30.48
N ILE A 23 20.09 0.09 30.49
CA ILE A 23 21.55 0.00 30.35
C ILE A 23 22.17 0.41 31.68
N GLU A 24 22.04 -0.47 32.68
CA GLU A 24 22.90 -0.49 33.85
C GLU A 24 22.75 -1.86 34.53
N ILE A 25 23.90 -2.47 34.88
CA ILE A 25 24.03 -3.53 35.89
C ILE A 25 23.70 -4.98 35.42
N LYS A 26 24.70 -5.72 34.88
CA LYS A 26 25.56 -6.68 35.63
C LYS A 26 26.28 -7.69 34.71
N LYS A 27 27.59 -7.82 34.97
CA LYS A 27 28.56 -8.79 34.44
C LYS A 27 28.52 -10.12 35.23
N SER A 28 29.04 -11.16 34.56
CA SER A 28 29.63 -12.42 35.08
C SER A 28 28.67 -13.41 35.77
N THR A 29 28.67 -14.72 35.55
CA THR A 29 29.75 -15.69 35.28
C THR A 29 29.25 -16.92 34.50
N ASN A 30 30.19 -17.65 33.89
CA ASN A 30 30.07 -18.95 33.21
C ASN A 30 29.65 -20.09 34.15
N ASP A 31 28.96 -21.12 33.63
CA ASP A 31 29.54 -22.47 33.52
C ASP A 31 28.61 -23.50 32.80
N SER A 32 29.28 -24.18 31.88
CA SER A 32 29.17 -25.50 31.22
C SER A 32 28.07 -26.56 31.53
N THR A 33 27.59 -27.16 30.42
CA THR A 33 27.35 -28.61 30.12
C THR A 33 26.34 -29.41 30.99
N SER A 34 25.51 -30.35 30.52
CA SER A 34 25.36 -31.13 29.27
C SER A 34 24.04 -31.94 29.31
N ASN A 35 23.58 -32.42 28.14
CA ASN A 35 22.82 -33.66 27.86
C ASN A 35 21.42 -33.84 28.51
N THR A 36 20.38 -34.50 27.96
CA THR A 36 20.02 -35.21 26.70
C THR A 36 18.57 -35.66 26.90
N CYS A 37 17.69 -35.63 25.88
CA CYS A 37 16.55 -36.56 25.64
C CYS A 37 15.64 -35.96 24.54
N THR A 38 15.72 -36.41 23.28
CA THR A 38 14.98 -37.54 22.64
C THR A 38 13.47 -37.34 22.54
N ASP A 39 13.07 -37.09 21.29
CA ASP A 39 11.96 -37.70 20.52
C ASP A 39 10.52 -37.61 21.03
N ILE A 40 9.64 -37.06 20.18
CA ILE A 40 8.61 -37.82 19.46
C ILE A 40 8.05 -36.95 18.32
N LYS A 41 8.20 -37.49 17.11
CA LYS A 41 7.65 -37.01 15.83
C LYS A 41 6.15 -37.28 15.77
N ASN A 42 5.38 -36.36 15.19
CA ASN A 42 4.14 -36.69 14.49
C ASN A 42 4.03 -35.86 13.21
N ASN A 43 4.25 -36.55 12.09
CA ASN A 43 4.16 -36.04 10.72
C ASN A 43 2.70 -36.04 10.27
N ILE A 44 2.21 -34.90 9.78
CA ILE A 44 1.10 -34.86 8.83
C ILE A 44 1.69 -34.35 7.51
N ILE A 45 1.95 -35.30 6.62
CA ILE A 45 2.40 -35.07 5.24
C ILE A 45 1.13 -34.84 4.42
N ILE A 46 0.98 -33.64 3.86
CA ILE A 46 0.05 -33.39 2.75
C ILE A 46 0.91 -33.41 1.48
N GLU A 47 0.91 -34.55 0.79
CA GLU A 47 1.51 -34.69 -0.54
C GLU A 47 0.72 -33.86 -1.56
N ASN A 48 1.28 -32.73 -2.00
CA ASN A 48 0.92 -32.13 -3.28
C ASN A 48 1.95 -32.60 -4.32
N LYS A 49 1.65 -33.72 -4.98
CA LYS A 49 2.31 -34.11 -6.24
C LYS A 49 1.81 -33.18 -7.35
N ILE A 50 2.68 -32.31 -7.83
CA ILE A 50 2.53 -31.66 -9.14
C ILE A 50 3.56 -32.33 -10.04
N ASN A 51 3.06 -33.07 -11.03
CA ASN A 51 3.84 -33.61 -12.13
C ASN A 51 4.26 -32.44 -13.04
N GLU A 52 5.56 -32.20 -13.15
CA GLU A 52 6.15 -31.43 -14.24
C GLU A 52 6.65 -32.43 -15.30
N GLU A 53 5.86 -32.61 -16.36
CA GLU A 53 6.33 -33.22 -17.60
C GLU A 53 6.65 -32.11 -18.62
N ASN A 54 7.94 -32.01 -18.90
CA ASN A 54 8.62 -31.56 -20.11
C ASN A 54 7.76 -31.15 -21.31
N ILE A 55 7.84 -29.88 -21.71
CA ILE A 55 7.74 -29.47 -23.12
C ILE A 55 8.82 -28.43 -23.40
N GLU A 56 9.98 -28.90 -23.86
CA GLU A 56 10.85 -28.15 -24.75
C GLU A 56 10.20 -28.15 -26.14
N ASN A 57 10.08 -26.98 -26.77
CA ASN A 57 10.33 -26.81 -28.21
C ASN A 57 10.29 -25.34 -28.63
N ASN A 58 11.48 -24.86 -29.02
CA ASN A 58 11.79 -23.96 -30.13
C ASN A 58 10.64 -23.20 -30.80
N ASN A 59 10.80 -21.88 -30.93
CA ASN A 59 10.91 -21.23 -32.25
C ASN A 59 11.39 -19.77 -32.15
N ASN A 60 12.50 -19.50 -32.83
CA ASN A 60 12.96 -18.19 -33.29
C ASN A 60 11.89 -17.54 -34.18
N ILE A 61 11.73 -16.20 -34.13
CA ILE A 61 11.41 -15.37 -35.30
C ILE A 61 11.85 -13.92 -35.07
N ASN A 62 12.38 -13.37 -36.15
CA ASN A 62 13.09 -12.11 -36.35
C ASN A 62 12.25 -10.82 -36.22
N ILE A 63 12.96 -9.78 -35.76
CA ILE A 63 13.09 -8.42 -36.30
C ILE A 63 12.18 -8.04 -37.49
N GLY A 64 11.46 -6.93 -37.33
CA GLY A 64 10.82 -6.20 -38.44
C GLY A 64 10.37 -4.80 -38.03
N ASN A 65 11.21 -3.80 -38.33
CA ASN A 65 10.83 -2.39 -38.36
C ASN A 65 9.76 -2.16 -39.45
N ASN A 66 8.81 -1.26 -39.22
CA ASN A 66 8.31 -0.35 -40.26
C ASN A 66 7.47 0.80 -39.68
N SER A 67 7.91 2.01 -40.02
CA SER A 67 7.17 3.27 -39.94
C SER A 67 6.10 3.33 -41.03
N VAL A 68 4.91 3.85 -40.73
CA VAL A 68 3.97 4.32 -41.76
C VAL A 68 3.50 5.73 -41.42
N ASN A 69 3.70 6.60 -42.41
CA ASN A 69 3.29 8.00 -42.52
C ASN A 69 1.78 8.14 -42.78
N ASN A 70 1.27 9.30 -42.35
CA ASN A 70 0.27 10.18 -42.99
C ASN A 70 -0.95 9.58 -43.70
N ASN A 71 -2.15 10.07 -43.35
CA ASN A 71 -2.87 11.02 -44.20
C ASN A 71 -4.16 11.56 -43.56
N ASN A 72 -4.34 12.87 -43.72
CA ASN A 72 -5.54 13.65 -43.45
C ASN A 72 -6.69 13.27 -44.39
N ILE A 73 -7.93 13.25 -43.88
CA ILE A 73 -9.15 13.46 -44.69
C ILE A 73 -10.09 14.39 -43.91
N ASN A 74 -10.29 15.59 -44.47
CA ASN A 74 -11.41 16.48 -44.23
C ASN A 74 -12.59 16.04 -45.11
N ASN A 75 -13.83 16.12 -44.61
CA ASN A 75 -14.89 16.99 -45.17
C ASN A 75 -16.30 16.61 -44.70
N ASN A 76 -16.98 17.66 -44.22
CA ASN A 76 -18.33 18.12 -44.55
C ASN A 76 -19.59 17.30 -44.24
N ASN A 77 -20.40 17.95 -43.39
CA ASN A 77 -21.78 18.37 -43.63
C ASN A 77 -22.84 17.31 -43.96
N ASN A 78 -23.83 17.14 -43.08
CA ASN A 78 -25.10 17.87 -43.21
C ASN A 78 -26.11 17.47 -42.12
N SER A 79 -26.89 18.49 -41.75
CA SER A 79 -28.00 18.53 -40.80
C SER A 79 -29.16 17.59 -41.13
N ILE A 80 -29.78 16.98 -40.11
CA ILE A 80 -31.24 16.77 -40.05
C ILE A 80 -31.71 16.96 -38.60
N ASN A 81 -32.52 17.99 -38.40
CA ASN A 81 -33.39 18.21 -37.24
C ASN A 81 -34.55 17.21 -37.29
N ASN A 82 -34.98 16.67 -36.14
CA ASN A 82 -36.41 16.44 -35.87
C ASN A 82 -36.68 16.21 -34.37
N ASN A 83 -37.24 17.26 -33.77
CA ASN A 83 -38.41 17.32 -32.90
C ASN A 83 -38.82 16.12 -32.02
N ASN A 84 -38.98 16.48 -30.74
CA ASN A 84 -40.11 16.20 -29.85
C ASN A 84 -40.51 14.74 -29.61
N ASN A 85 -40.32 14.28 -28.37
CA ASN A 85 -41.47 14.07 -27.49
C ASN A 85 -41.05 13.88 -26.03
N ASN A 86 -41.69 14.69 -25.18
CA ASN A 86 -41.71 14.59 -23.74
C ASN A 86 -42.23 13.22 -23.30
N ASN A 87 -41.49 12.52 -22.44
CA ASN A 87 -42.07 11.51 -21.57
C ASN A 87 -41.38 11.60 -20.20
N ASN A 88 -42.11 12.25 -19.28
CA ASN A 88 -41.88 12.22 -17.85
C ASN A 88 -41.90 10.75 -17.37
N LYS A 89 -40.72 10.16 -17.22
CA LYS A 89 -40.56 8.95 -16.41
C LYS A 89 -40.09 9.37 -15.03
N ASN A 90 -41.02 9.31 -14.08
CA ASN A 90 -40.77 9.27 -12.66
C ASN A 90 -39.64 8.26 -12.37
N LYS A 91 -38.43 8.78 -12.18
CA LYS A 91 -37.33 8.02 -11.59
C LYS A 91 -37.69 7.85 -10.12
N ASN A 92 -38.24 6.69 -9.79
CA ASN A 92 -38.20 6.16 -8.44
C ASN A 92 -36.73 6.22 -8.00
N LYS A 93 -36.40 7.23 -7.18
CA LYS A 93 -35.21 7.21 -6.36
C LYS A 93 -35.38 6.00 -5.46
N ASN A 94 -34.77 4.89 -5.85
CA ASN A 94 -34.51 3.80 -4.92
C ASN A 94 -33.72 4.43 -3.79
N ASN A 95 -34.41 4.69 -2.69
CA ASN A 95 -33.82 4.93 -1.39
C ASN A 95 -33.12 3.63 -1.03
N ASN A 96 -31.93 3.40 -1.59
CA ASN A 96 -30.96 2.48 -1.01
C ASN A 96 -30.66 3.09 0.36
N SER A 97 -31.40 2.63 1.37
CA SER A 97 -31.13 2.89 2.76
C SER A 97 -29.68 2.51 2.99
N TYR A 98 -28.82 3.53 3.06
CA TYR A 98 -27.40 3.37 3.30
C TYR A 98 -27.29 2.78 4.70
N ILE A 99 -27.10 1.47 4.80
CA ILE A 99 -26.88 0.83 6.09
C ILE A 99 -25.56 1.40 6.59
N PRO A 100 -25.54 2.15 7.70
CA PRO A 100 -24.30 2.73 8.21
C PRO A 100 -23.35 1.58 8.54
N MET A 101 -22.32 1.40 7.73
CA MET A 101 -21.29 0.41 7.99
C MET A 101 -20.42 0.93 9.12
N ILE A 102 -20.30 0.13 10.17
CA ILE A 102 -19.46 0.45 11.33
C ILE A 102 -18.05 -0.05 11.02
N GLN A 103 -17.06 0.77 11.34
CA GLN A 103 -15.64 0.43 11.23
C GLN A 103 -15.34 -0.79 12.11
N TYR A 104 -14.77 -1.86 11.53
CA TYR A 104 -14.46 -3.09 12.27
C TYR A 104 -13.40 -2.81 13.33
N SER A 105 -13.84 -2.62 14.58
CA SER A 105 -12.99 -2.10 15.65
C SER A 105 -11.93 -3.10 16.16
N ASN A 106 -11.88 -4.34 15.64
CA ASN A 106 -10.98 -5.35 16.19
C ASN A 106 -10.54 -6.42 15.18
N ILE A 107 -9.72 -6.06 14.20
CA ILE A 107 -9.17 -7.02 13.22
C ILE A 107 -8.33 -8.14 13.86
N HIS A 108 -8.01 -8.10 15.16
CA HIS A 108 -7.13 -9.06 15.83
C HIS A 108 -7.81 -10.37 16.24
N CYS A 109 -9.13 -10.36 16.43
CA CYS A 109 -9.90 -11.54 16.83
C CYS A 109 -11.08 -11.68 15.88
N ILE A 110 -10.82 -12.20 14.68
CA ILE A 110 -11.87 -12.43 13.68
C ILE A 110 -12.43 -13.84 13.90
N ASP A 111 -13.73 -13.92 14.16
CA ASP A 111 -14.44 -15.19 14.12
C ASP A 111 -14.80 -15.52 12.67
N TRP A 112 -13.93 -16.29 12.01
CA TRP A 112 -14.12 -16.69 10.62
C TRP A 112 -15.38 -17.52 10.37
N SER A 113 -15.95 -18.14 11.41
CA SER A 113 -17.21 -18.87 11.29
C SER A 113 -18.43 -17.95 11.12
N SER A 114 -18.31 -16.67 11.49
CA SER A 114 -19.33 -15.63 11.31
C SER A 114 -19.29 -14.93 9.95
N LEU A 115 -18.42 -15.38 9.04
CA LEU A 115 -18.31 -14.83 7.68
C LEU A 115 -19.61 -15.06 6.90
N ILE A 116 -20.22 -13.98 6.42
CA ILE A 116 -21.50 -14.05 5.69
C ILE A 116 -21.34 -13.81 4.19
N SER A 117 -20.36 -13.00 3.78
CA SER A 117 -20.07 -12.73 2.38
C SER A 117 -18.60 -12.40 2.16
N VAL A 118 -18.12 -12.68 0.96
CA VAL A 118 -16.84 -12.23 0.45
C VAL A 118 -17.05 -11.72 -0.96
N ASP A 119 -16.44 -10.59 -1.28
CA ASP A 119 -16.45 -10.00 -2.62
C ASP A 119 -15.04 -9.55 -3.02
N LYS A 120 -14.86 -9.29 -4.32
CA LYS A 120 -13.64 -8.71 -4.87
C LYS A 120 -13.79 -7.20 -4.94
N LEU A 121 -12.91 -6.47 -4.25
CA LEU A 121 -12.80 -5.02 -4.34
C LEU A 121 -11.60 -4.66 -5.21
N ASP A 122 -11.85 -4.14 -6.40
CA ASP A 122 -10.82 -3.68 -7.34
C ASP A 122 -10.68 -2.16 -7.27
N LEU A 123 -9.56 -1.69 -6.71
CA LEU A 123 -9.24 -0.27 -6.63
C LEU A 123 -8.40 0.23 -7.83
N GLY A 124 -8.18 -0.62 -8.83
CA GLY A 124 -7.35 -0.36 -10.01
C GLY A 124 -5.86 -0.64 -9.78
N SER A 125 -5.05 -0.59 -10.85
CA SER A 125 -3.58 -0.76 -10.80
C SER A 125 -3.10 -2.02 -10.10
N SER A 126 -3.78 -3.16 -10.33
CA SER A 126 -3.50 -4.44 -9.67
C SER A 126 -3.75 -4.45 -8.15
N ASN A 127 -4.43 -3.43 -7.61
CA ASN A 127 -4.79 -3.33 -6.20
C ASN A 127 -6.14 -4.02 -5.96
N ILE A 128 -6.09 -5.34 -5.96
CA ILE A 128 -7.25 -6.18 -5.70
C ILE A 128 -7.22 -6.59 -4.23
N PHE A 129 -8.36 -6.42 -3.57
CA PHE A 129 -8.61 -6.89 -2.22
C PHE A 129 -9.79 -7.86 -2.23
N LEU A 130 -9.81 -8.79 -1.28
CA LEU A 130 -11.05 -9.44 -0.88
C LEU A 130 -11.66 -8.60 0.24
N ILE A 131 -12.93 -8.22 0.09
CA ILE A 131 -13.70 -7.62 1.19
C ILE A 131 -14.53 -8.73 1.83
N ALA A 132 -14.23 -9.02 3.10
CA ALA A 132 -14.92 -10.04 3.88
C ALA A 132 -15.87 -9.36 4.86
N THR A 133 -17.15 -9.73 4.80
CA THR A 133 -18.21 -9.18 5.66
C THR A 133 -18.63 -10.22 6.70
N PHE A 134 -18.73 -9.77 7.94
CA PHE A 134 -19.11 -10.55 9.11
C PHE A 134 -20.36 -9.94 9.74
N LEU A 135 -21.16 -10.79 10.38
CA LEU A 135 -22.27 -10.36 11.22
C LEU A 135 -21.84 -10.49 12.69
N ASN A 136 -21.79 -9.37 13.42
CA ASN A 136 -21.43 -9.42 14.84
C ASN A 136 -22.64 -9.78 15.72
N ASN A 137 -22.40 -10.00 17.02
CA ASN A 137 -23.45 -10.34 18.01
C ASN A 137 -24.53 -9.25 18.19
N LYS A 138 -24.29 -8.03 17.69
CA LYS A 138 -25.25 -6.91 17.70
C LYS A 138 -26.00 -6.78 16.37
N CYS A 139 -25.88 -7.77 15.48
CA CYS A 139 -26.42 -7.75 14.12
C CYS A 139 -25.90 -6.60 13.26
N GLU A 140 -24.69 -6.10 13.55
CA GLU A 140 -24.03 -5.08 12.75
C GLU A 140 -23.08 -5.74 11.75
N TYR A 141 -23.05 -5.18 10.53
CA TYR A 141 -22.14 -5.61 9.49
C TYR A 141 -20.77 -5.01 9.68
N ASN A 142 -19.79 -5.88 9.56
CA ASN A 142 -18.45 -5.65 10.01
C ASN A 142 -17.52 -6.12 8.89
N GLN A 143 -16.67 -5.25 8.36
CA GLN A 143 -15.89 -5.55 7.15
C GLN A 143 -14.37 -5.45 7.38
N VAL A 144 -13.64 -6.36 6.76
CA VAL A 144 -12.17 -6.33 6.69
C VAL A 144 -11.71 -6.52 5.25
N LEU A 145 -10.54 -5.97 4.94
CA LEU A 145 -9.87 -6.20 3.66
C LEU A 145 -8.81 -7.28 3.84
N LEU A 146 -8.79 -8.23 2.92
CA LEU A 146 -7.72 -9.21 2.79
C LEU A 146 -6.94 -8.90 1.52
N LYS A 147 -5.63 -8.77 1.68
CA LYS A 147 -4.71 -8.57 0.58
C LYS A 147 -3.62 -9.60 0.64
N SER A 148 -3.31 -10.21 -0.50
CA SER A 148 -2.05 -10.89 -0.69
C SER A 148 -1.20 -10.09 -1.69
N SER A 149 0.12 -10.26 -1.66
CA SER A 149 1.02 -9.54 -2.56
C SER A 149 2.33 -10.29 -2.74
N THR A 150 2.93 -10.19 -3.91
CA THR A 150 4.30 -10.68 -4.16
C THR A 150 5.35 -9.82 -3.46
N THR A 151 5.02 -8.59 -3.08
CA THR A 151 5.89 -7.65 -2.34
C THR A 151 5.41 -7.43 -0.91
N ILE A 152 4.69 -8.39 -0.32
CA ILE A 152 4.08 -8.25 1.01
C ILE A 152 5.08 -7.88 2.11
N VAL A 153 6.35 -8.32 2.00
CA VAL A 153 7.39 -8.00 2.99
C VAL A 153 7.75 -6.53 2.95
N GLN A 154 7.93 -5.99 1.75
CA GLN A 154 8.23 -4.59 1.52
C GLN A 154 7.05 -3.71 1.92
N GLU A 155 5.82 -4.18 1.72
CA GLU A 155 4.61 -3.50 2.20
C GLU A 155 4.51 -3.46 3.72
N VAL A 156 4.78 -4.59 4.41
CA VAL A 156 4.85 -4.62 5.88
C VAL A 156 5.98 -3.73 6.38
N TYR A 157 7.11 -3.69 5.69
CA TYR A 157 8.22 -2.81 6.07
C TYR A 157 7.82 -1.34 5.94
N ALA A 158 7.24 -0.96 4.80
CA ALA A 158 6.72 0.39 4.56
C ALA A 158 5.69 0.79 5.63
N SER A 159 4.71 -0.08 5.93
CA SER A 159 3.65 0.23 6.89
C SER A 159 4.17 0.42 8.32
N VAL A 160 5.24 -0.28 8.70
CA VAL A 160 5.91 -0.02 9.98
C VAL A 160 6.55 1.36 10.00
N LEU A 161 7.24 1.77 8.93
CA LEU A 161 7.83 3.10 8.84
C LEU A 161 6.75 4.19 8.83
N GLU A 162 5.65 3.97 8.12
CA GLU A 162 4.48 4.87 8.11
C GLU A 162 3.87 5.02 9.52
N SER A 163 3.77 3.92 10.26
CA SER A 163 3.32 3.95 11.66
C SER A 163 4.26 4.77 12.55
N ILE A 164 5.58 4.68 12.38
CA ILE A 164 6.58 5.48 13.12
C ILE A 164 6.41 6.97 12.81
N LEU A 165 6.16 7.29 11.53
CA LEU A 165 5.90 8.65 11.08
C LEU A 165 4.52 9.16 11.47
N LYS A 166 3.60 8.29 11.91
CA LYS A 166 2.18 8.57 12.17
C LYS A 166 1.42 9.01 10.90
N LEU A 167 1.81 8.45 9.75
CA LEU A 167 1.07 8.56 8.49
C LEU A 167 -0.25 7.78 8.57
N PRO A 168 -1.25 8.09 7.73
CA PRO A 168 -2.60 7.58 7.92
C PRO A 168 -2.81 6.21 7.24
N ILE A 169 -2.18 5.18 7.76
CA ILE A 169 -2.45 3.80 7.33
C ILE A 169 -3.68 3.23 8.08
N PRO A 170 -4.45 2.32 7.46
CA PRO A 170 -5.44 1.54 8.20
C PRO A 170 -4.76 0.62 9.21
N GLU A 171 -5.48 0.21 10.25
CA GLU A 171 -4.97 -0.85 11.10
C GLU A 171 -4.78 -2.14 10.28
N MET A 172 -3.65 -2.82 10.47
CA MET A 172 -3.34 -4.05 9.72
C MET A 172 -2.55 -5.05 10.54
N ARG A 173 -2.64 -6.32 10.14
CA ARG A 173 -1.80 -7.41 10.65
C ARG A 173 -1.48 -8.41 9.55
N LEU A 174 -0.37 -9.12 9.75
CA LEU A 174 0.03 -10.23 8.89
C LEU A 174 -0.55 -11.54 9.42
N LEU A 175 -1.12 -12.34 8.52
CA LEU A 175 -1.55 -13.71 8.77
C LEU A 175 -0.67 -14.66 7.93
N GLU A 176 0.09 -15.51 8.61
CA GLU A 176 0.97 -16.53 7.99
C GLU A 176 0.21 -17.84 7.75
N TYR A 177 0.56 -18.56 6.67
CA TYR A 177 -0.09 -19.82 6.30
C TYR A 177 0.00 -20.92 7.36
N SER A 178 1.04 -20.90 8.21
CA SER A 178 1.24 -21.86 9.29
C SER A 178 0.34 -21.62 10.51
N ASN A 179 -0.47 -20.57 10.52
CA ASN A 179 -1.37 -20.25 11.62
C ASN A 179 -2.71 -21.01 11.47
N ASP A 180 -3.24 -21.57 12.56
CA ASP A 180 -4.56 -22.22 12.57
C ASP A 180 -5.67 -21.29 12.05
N GLU A 181 -5.55 -19.99 12.34
CA GLU A 181 -6.47 -18.97 11.83
C GLU A 181 -6.46 -18.91 10.30
N TYR A 182 -5.31 -19.12 9.64
CA TYR A 182 -5.23 -19.19 8.19
C TYR A 182 -6.06 -20.33 7.63
N ILE A 183 -6.04 -21.49 8.29
CA ILE A 183 -6.85 -22.66 7.89
C ILE A 183 -8.34 -22.33 8.05
N GLN A 184 -8.73 -21.70 9.16
CA GLN A 184 -10.12 -21.29 9.42
C GLN A 184 -10.62 -20.26 8.40
N MET A 185 -9.82 -19.22 8.14
CA MET A 185 -10.06 -18.22 7.10
C MET A 185 -10.25 -18.89 5.74
N SER A 186 -9.29 -19.72 5.33
CA SER A 186 -9.30 -20.39 4.02
C SER A 186 -10.56 -21.23 3.81
N ARG A 187 -10.94 -22.04 4.80
CA ARG A 187 -12.15 -22.87 4.75
C ARG A 187 -13.41 -22.01 4.62
N SER A 188 -13.50 -20.93 5.39
CA SER A 188 -14.66 -20.04 5.40
C SER A 188 -14.81 -19.30 4.07
N LEU A 189 -13.72 -18.73 3.55
CA LEU A 189 -13.71 -18.04 2.25
C LEU A 189 -14.12 -18.97 1.10
N LEU A 190 -13.58 -20.20 1.04
CA LEU A 190 -13.92 -21.18 0.01
C LEU A 190 -15.36 -21.69 0.14
N THR A 191 -15.85 -21.86 1.37
CA THR A 191 -17.24 -22.30 1.62
C THR A 191 -18.24 -21.24 1.17
N ILE A 192 -17.98 -19.96 1.44
CA ILE A 192 -18.87 -18.87 1.03
C ILE A 192 -18.79 -18.66 -0.49
N SER A 193 -17.59 -18.52 -1.05
CA SER A 193 -17.41 -18.23 -2.48
C SER A 193 -17.89 -19.35 -3.41
N SER A 194 -17.81 -20.61 -2.99
CA SER A 194 -18.33 -21.75 -3.77
C SER A 194 -19.84 -21.71 -3.97
N LYS A 195 -20.57 -21.02 -3.09
CA LYS A 195 -22.03 -20.86 -3.15
C LYS A 195 -22.47 -19.63 -3.95
N THR A 196 -21.61 -18.62 -4.09
CA THR A 196 -21.98 -17.33 -4.68
C THR A 196 -21.52 -17.18 -6.13
N ASN A 197 -20.23 -17.41 -6.41
CA ASN A 197 -19.64 -17.06 -7.70
C ASN A 197 -18.40 -17.92 -7.99
N LYS A 198 -18.47 -18.74 -9.05
CA LYS A 198 -17.36 -19.63 -9.47
C LYS A 198 -16.07 -18.88 -9.81
N SER A 199 -16.15 -17.73 -10.46
CA SER A 199 -14.98 -16.90 -10.78
C SER A 199 -14.30 -16.37 -9.51
N LEU A 200 -15.10 -15.93 -8.54
CA LEU A 200 -14.59 -15.49 -7.23
C LEU A 200 -13.94 -16.65 -6.46
N TYR A 201 -14.57 -17.83 -6.47
CA TYR A 201 -14.02 -19.04 -5.86
C TYR A 201 -12.66 -19.42 -6.45
N ASP A 202 -12.54 -19.44 -7.78
CA ASP A 202 -11.29 -19.78 -8.46
C ASP A 202 -10.20 -18.73 -8.19
N TYR A 203 -10.56 -17.44 -8.14
CA TYR A 203 -9.65 -16.37 -7.73
C TYR A 203 -9.15 -16.57 -6.29
N ILE A 204 -10.05 -16.79 -5.33
CA ILE A 204 -9.68 -17.03 -3.93
C ILE A 204 -8.76 -18.26 -3.82
N LYS A 205 -9.04 -19.33 -4.56
CA LYS A 205 -8.18 -20.52 -4.57
C LYS A 205 -6.74 -20.19 -4.98
N LEU A 206 -6.54 -19.36 -6.00
CA LEU A 206 -5.21 -18.91 -6.43
C LEU A 206 -4.55 -18.01 -5.38
N GLU A 207 -5.29 -17.10 -4.77
CA GLU A 207 -4.77 -16.22 -3.72
C GLU A 207 -4.33 -17.00 -2.47
N LEU A 208 -5.05 -18.06 -2.10
CA LEU A 208 -4.72 -18.94 -0.97
C LEU A 208 -3.47 -19.80 -1.20
N LEU A 209 -2.95 -19.88 -2.43
CA LEU A 209 -1.64 -20.50 -2.70
C LEU A 209 -0.49 -19.61 -2.20
N LYS A 210 -0.74 -18.33 -1.94
CA LYS A 210 0.26 -17.41 -1.39
C LYS A 210 0.35 -17.60 0.12
N SER A 211 1.55 -17.47 0.64
CA SER A 211 1.89 -17.88 2.01
C SER A 211 1.45 -16.88 3.09
N PHE A 212 1.00 -15.69 2.68
CA PHE A 212 0.78 -14.56 3.57
C PHE A 212 -0.40 -13.72 3.10
N PHE A 213 -1.23 -13.30 4.05
CA PHE A 213 -2.23 -12.26 3.86
C PHE A 213 -2.00 -11.09 4.82
N LEU A 214 -2.21 -9.88 4.32
CA LEU A 214 -2.50 -8.71 5.13
C LEU A 214 -4.00 -8.65 5.39
N ILE A 215 -4.36 -8.63 6.67
CA ILE A 215 -5.70 -8.35 7.14
C ILE A 215 -5.71 -6.88 7.55
N MET A 216 -6.57 -6.10 6.91
CA MET A 216 -6.62 -4.65 7.06
C MET A 216 -8.02 -4.22 7.47
N GLU A 217 -8.09 -3.18 8.28
CA GLU A 217 -9.31 -2.48 8.60
C GLU A 217 -9.94 -1.89 7.33
N TYR A 218 -11.23 -2.16 7.12
CA TYR A 218 -12.00 -1.48 6.09
C TYR A 218 -12.53 -0.16 6.63
N ALA A 219 -12.14 0.95 6.00
CA ALA A 219 -12.66 2.27 6.31
C ALA A 219 -13.72 2.66 5.27
N PRO A 220 -15.01 2.70 5.64
CA PRO A 220 -16.09 3.01 4.71
C PRO A 220 -16.02 4.47 4.25
N ASN A 221 -16.67 4.77 3.12
CA ASN A 221 -16.77 6.11 2.52
C ASN A 221 -15.46 6.70 1.98
N GLY A 222 -14.37 5.93 1.95
CA GLY A 222 -13.15 6.31 1.24
C GLY A 222 -13.39 6.36 -0.27
N LYS A 223 -13.13 7.50 -0.90
CA LYS A 223 -13.20 7.68 -2.34
C LYS A 223 -11.82 7.51 -2.95
N SER A 224 -11.72 6.81 -4.08
CA SER A 224 -10.48 6.84 -4.85
C SER A 224 -10.32 8.22 -5.51
N PHE A 225 -9.12 8.59 -5.93
CA PHE A 225 -8.91 9.91 -6.52
C PHE A 225 -9.81 10.15 -7.74
N LYS A 226 -10.10 9.13 -8.57
CA LYS A 226 -11.00 9.25 -9.74
C LYS A 226 -12.47 9.53 -9.37
N ASP A 227 -12.87 9.24 -8.14
CA ASP A 227 -14.26 9.37 -7.66
C ASP A 227 -14.48 10.67 -6.85
N LEU A 228 -13.46 11.53 -6.74
CA LEU A 228 -13.54 12.79 -6.02
C LEU A 228 -14.21 13.90 -6.84
N ASP A 229 -15.06 14.70 -6.22
CA ASP A 229 -15.28 16.07 -6.67
C ASP A 229 -14.09 16.92 -6.24
N TYR A 230 -13.11 17.04 -7.12
CA TYR A 230 -11.84 17.73 -6.83
C TYR A 230 -12.04 19.20 -6.47
N LYS A 231 -13.02 19.86 -7.10
CA LYS A 231 -13.28 21.28 -6.88
C LYS A 231 -13.79 21.47 -5.46
N GLU A 232 -14.78 20.68 -5.05
CA GLU A 232 -15.29 20.72 -3.68
C GLU A 232 -14.23 20.26 -2.67
N TYR A 233 -13.53 19.17 -2.98
CA TYR A 233 -12.61 18.54 -2.04
C TYR A 233 -11.40 19.42 -1.69
N PHE A 234 -10.77 20.04 -2.69
CA PHE A 234 -9.56 20.86 -2.52
C PHE A 234 -9.83 22.36 -2.37
N SER A 235 -10.98 22.87 -2.80
CA SER A 235 -11.34 24.29 -2.61
C SER A 235 -12.22 24.53 -1.38
N GLY A 236 -12.83 23.47 -0.84
CA GLY A 236 -13.70 23.55 0.32
C GLY A 236 -12.94 23.62 1.66
N TYR A 237 -13.68 23.35 2.74
CA TYR A 237 -13.14 23.36 4.10
C TYR A 237 -11.93 22.43 4.23
N GLY A 238 -10.82 22.97 4.73
CA GLY A 238 -9.58 22.23 4.93
C GLY A 238 -8.81 21.88 3.66
N GLY A 239 -9.14 22.48 2.51
CA GLY A 239 -8.47 22.23 1.22
C GLY A 239 -6.93 22.31 1.26
N GLU A 240 -6.38 23.41 1.80
CA GLU A 240 -4.94 23.56 1.99
C GLU A 240 -4.35 22.48 2.91
N LYS A 241 -5.06 22.12 3.98
CA LYS A 241 -4.63 21.04 4.89
C LYS A 241 -4.58 19.69 4.18
N LYS A 242 -5.57 19.36 3.34
CA LYS A 242 -5.61 18.14 2.52
C LYS A 242 -4.44 18.10 1.53
N LEU A 243 -4.13 19.22 0.89
CA LEU A 243 -2.99 19.35 -0.03
C LEU A 243 -1.63 19.22 0.69
N ASN A 244 -1.49 19.83 1.87
CA ASN A 244 -0.31 19.66 2.72
C ASN A 244 -0.15 18.19 3.14
N GLN A 245 -1.23 17.51 3.51
CA GLN A 245 -1.22 16.08 3.85
C GLN A 245 -0.79 15.21 2.68
N LEU A 246 -1.30 15.47 1.48
CA LEU A 246 -0.85 14.81 0.26
C LEU A 246 0.65 15.02 0.02
N GLY A 247 1.14 16.24 0.24
CA GLY A 247 2.57 16.55 0.18
C GLY A 247 3.41 15.72 1.16
N GLN A 248 2.95 15.53 2.40
CA GLN A 248 3.66 14.71 3.39
C GLN A 248 3.76 13.24 2.96
N VAL A 249 2.72 12.71 2.31
CA VAL A 249 2.72 11.35 1.72
C VAL A 249 3.71 11.24 0.57
N ILE A 250 3.75 12.25 -0.31
CA ILE A 250 4.72 12.31 -1.41
C ILE A 250 6.15 12.25 -0.89
N ALA A 251 6.47 12.97 0.20
CA ALA A 251 7.80 12.92 0.79
C ALA A 251 8.19 11.49 1.21
N PHE A 252 7.24 10.74 1.77
CA PHE A 252 7.45 9.34 2.11
C PHE A 252 7.61 8.45 0.86
N ASP A 253 6.82 8.67 -0.19
CA ASP A 253 6.98 7.95 -1.45
C ASP A 253 8.35 8.23 -2.11
N ILE A 254 8.87 9.46 -2.03
CA ILE A 254 10.25 9.80 -2.44
C ILE A 254 11.28 9.02 -1.60
N PHE A 255 11.08 8.95 -0.29
CA PHE A 255 11.99 8.22 0.59
C PHE A 255 12.00 6.71 0.32
N CYS A 256 10.84 6.12 0.03
CA CYS A 256 10.71 4.69 -0.25
C CYS A 256 10.91 4.31 -1.73
N ASN A 257 11.16 5.30 -2.60
CA ASN A 257 11.15 5.14 -4.05
C ASN A 257 9.87 4.46 -4.57
N ASN A 258 8.73 4.84 -4.02
CA ASN A 258 7.44 4.29 -4.39
C ASN A 258 6.88 5.04 -5.61
N SER A 259 7.16 4.52 -6.82
CA SER A 259 6.77 5.14 -8.08
C SER A 259 5.28 5.08 -8.40
N ASP A 260 4.51 4.29 -7.66
CA ASP A 260 3.16 3.93 -8.08
C ASP A 260 2.15 5.06 -7.87
N ARG A 261 2.38 5.95 -6.88
CA ARG A 261 1.39 6.99 -6.55
C ARG A 261 1.47 8.19 -7.47
N LEU A 262 2.64 8.82 -7.60
CA LEU A 262 2.76 10.20 -8.09
C LEU A 262 3.99 10.45 -8.98
N PRO A 263 3.83 11.02 -10.19
CA PRO A 263 4.92 11.22 -11.14
C PRO A 263 5.68 12.50 -10.81
N LEU A 264 6.52 12.44 -9.79
CA LEU A 264 7.32 13.60 -9.37
C LEU A 264 8.78 13.49 -9.79
N ILE A 265 9.41 12.36 -9.47
CA ILE A 265 10.81 12.05 -9.81
C ILE A 265 10.92 10.90 -10.83
N TRP A 266 9.80 10.24 -11.10
CA TRP A 266 9.69 9.15 -12.06
C TRP A 266 9.19 9.71 -13.39
N ASP A 267 9.74 9.21 -14.51
CA ASP A 267 9.31 9.62 -15.85
C ASP A 267 8.00 8.93 -16.29
N ASN A 268 7.34 8.22 -15.36
CA ASN A 268 6.16 7.43 -15.65
C ASN A 268 4.96 8.35 -15.90
N VAL A 269 4.34 8.18 -17.06
CA VAL A 269 3.21 9.00 -17.52
C VAL A 269 1.94 8.68 -16.72
N SER A 270 1.83 7.49 -16.13
CA SER A 270 0.65 7.06 -15.39
C SER A 270 0.83 7.28 -13.88
N SER A 271 0.25 8.37 -13.37
CA SER A 271 0.02 8.55 -11.94
C SER A 271 -1.12 7.65 -11.48
N HIS A 272 -0.89 6.74 -10.53
CA HIS A 272 -1.95 5.91 -9.96
C HIS A 272 -2.22 6.30 -8.51
N PHE A 273 -3.10 7.29 -8.31
CA PHE A 273 -3.64 7.59 -6.98
C PHE A 273 -4.60 6.50 -6.44
N SER A 274 -4.67 5.33 -7.07
CA SER A 274 -5.47 4.19 -6.59
C SER A 274 -5.03 3.70 -5.21
N ASN A 275 -3.79 4.00 -4.82
CA ASN A 275 -3.22 3.67 -3.52
C ASN A 275 -3.56 4.69 -2.41
N ILE A 276 -4.40 5.69 -2.65
CA ILE A 276 -4.82 6.66 -1.64
C ILE A 276 -6.35 6.74 -1.63
N LEU A 277 -6.92 6.51 -0.44
CA LEU A 277 -8.34 6.75 -0.20
C LEU A 277 -8.53 8.12 0.42
N PHE A 278 -9.49 8.88 -0.08
CA PHE A 278 -9.79 10.25 0.33
C PHE A 278 -11.14 10.30 1.05
N TYR A 279 -11.18 11.05 2.15
CA TYR A 279 -12.35 11.16 3.03
C TYR A 279 -12.75 12.63 3.18
N ASP A 280 -14.05 12.87 3.24
CA ASP A 280 -14.61 14.22 3.47
C ASP A 280 -14.45 14.65 4.94
N ILE A 281 -14.46 13.69 5.87
CA ILE A 281 -14.28 13.88 7.31
C ILE A 281 -12.92 13.31 7.73
N PRO A 282 -12.11 14.02 8.54
CA PRO A 282 -10.81 13.52 8.94
C PRO A 282 -10.94 12.41 10.00
N ASN A 283 -9.98 11.49 10.02
CA ASN A 283 -9.87 10.49 11.09
C ASN A 283 -9.48 11.14 12.43
N ARG A 284 -9.45 10.33 13.50
CA ARG A 284 -9.06 10.76 14.88
C ARG A 284 -7.70 11.48 14.99
N ASN A 285 -6.82 11.33 14.01
CA ASN A 285 -5.51 11.99 13.97
C ASN A 285 -5.50 13.23 13.06
N GLY A 286 -6.66 13.65 12.55
CA GLY A 286 -6.83 14.82 11.69
C GLY A 286 -6.49 14.59 10.21
N TRP A 287 -6.31 13.34 9.76
CA TRP A 287 -6.00 13.00 8.37
C TRP A 287 -7.25 12.80 7.53
N TYR A 288 -7.29 13.41 6.34
CA TYR A 288 -8.37 13.27 5.35
C TYR A 288 -8.09 12.21 4.29
N ILE A 289 -6.96 11.52 4.40
CA ILE A 289 -6.53 10.50 3.47
C ILE A 289 -6.15 9.24 4.24
N SER A 290 -6.22 8.08 3.59
CA SER A 290 -5.65 6.84 4.09
C SER A 290 -4.78 6.19 3.02
N LEU A 291 -3.60 5.74 3.44
CA LEU A 291 -2.62 5.10 2.57
C LEU A 291 -2.90 3.60 2.48
N MET A 292 -3.02 3.13 1.24
CA MET A 292 -3.07 1.72 0.90
C MET A 292 -1.82 1.36 0.11
N ASN A 293 -1.43 0.08 0.14
CA ASN A 293 -0.44 -0.50 -0.78
C ASN A 293 0.90 0.26 -0.86
N SER A 294 1.35 0.75 0.29
CA SER A 294 2.67 1.37 0.44
C SER A 294 3.76 0.33 0.20
N ASN A 295 4.79 0.68 -0.56
CA ASN A 295 5.85 -0.25 -0.93
C ASN A 295 7.22 0.43 -0.85
N VAL A 296 8.28 -0.37 -0.70
CA VAL A 296 9.67 0.11 -0.77
C VAL A 296 10.36 -0.55 -1.96
N THR A 297 10.81 0.27 -2.91
CA THR A 297 11.47 -0.20 -4.14
C THR A 297 12.93 0.27 -4.14
N CYS A 298 13.80 -0.45 -3.45
CA CYS A 298 15.20 -0.05 -3.39
C CYS A 298 15.95 -0.31 -4.71
N ILE A 299 16.87 0.59 -5.07
CA ILE A 299 17.81 0.39 -6.18
C ILE A 299 19.15 -0.02 -5.59
N ASN A 300 19.65 -1.21 -5.95
CA ASN A 300 20.98 -1.63 -5.54
C ASN A 300 22.06 -0.96 -6.39
N ASN A 301 22.90 -0.13 -5.77
CA ASN A 301 23.97 0.59 -6.46
C ASN A 301 25.01 -0.34 -7.10
N SER A 302 25.24 -1.53 -6.53
CA SER A 302 26.18 -2.51 -7.11
C SER A 302 25.63 -3.19 -8.35
N SER A 303 24.30 -3.36 -8.45
CA SER A 303 23.65 -4.00 -9.59
C SER A 303 23.22 -3.01 -10.67
N PHE A 304 22.90 -1.76 -10.30
CA PHE A 304 22.38 -0.76 -11.23
C PHE A 304 22.81 0.67 -10.88
N THR A 305 24.12 0.93 -10.93
CA THR A 305 24.73 2.22 -10.57
C THR A 305 24.13 3.41 -11.32
N ILE A 306 23.84 3.27 -12.63
CA ILE A 306 23.32 4.37 -13.45
C ILE A 306 21.93 4.80 -12.97
N GLY A 307 21.01 3.85 -12.76
CA GLY A 307 19.67 4.13 -12.26
C GLY A 307 19.70 4.68 -10.83
N TYR A 308 20.53 4.10 -9.97
CA TYR A 308 20.75 4.58 -8.61
C TYR A 308 21.19 6.06 -8.60
N ARG A 309 22.25 6.41 -9.36
CA ARG A 309 22.76 7.79 -9.44
C ARG A 309 21.74 8.74 -10.03
N LYS A 310 21.04 8.32 -11.09
CA LYS A 310 19.96 9.11 -11.73
C LYS A 310 18.87 9.44 -10.70
N TYR A 311 18.45 8.46 -9.89
CA TYR A 311 17.45 8.65 -8.85
C TYR A 311 17.92 9.63 -7.76
N ILE A 312 19.10 9.38 -7.16
CA ILE A 312 19.65 10.26 -6.11
C ILE A 312 19.81 11.70 -6.61
N THR A 313 20.31 11.91 -7.83
CA THR A 313 20.43 13.26 -8.42
C THR A 313 19.08 13.95 -8.58
N ARG A 314 18.02 13.22 -8.95
CA ARG A 314 16.66 13.77 -9.04
C ARG A 314 16.13 14.17 -7.67
N VAL A 315 16.32 13.33 -6.65
CA VAL A 315 15.95 13.63 -5.26
C VAL A 315 16.70 14.88 -4.78
N LYS A 316 18.01 14.97 -5.00
CA LYS A 316 18.81 16.18 -4.68
C LYS A 316 18.25 17.43 -5.37
N SER A 317 17.97 17.32 -6.68
CA SER A 317 17.46 18.44 -7.48
C SER A 317 16.10 18.95 -6.99
N ILE A 318 15.17 18.04 -6.68
CA ILE A 318 13.86 18.44 -6.17
C ILE A 318 13.99 19.03 -4.77
N LEU A 319 14.70 18.39 -3.84
CA LEU A 319 14.87 18.91 -2.47
C LEU A 319 15.49 20.31 -2.49
N TYR A 320 16.55 20.52 -3.27
CA TYR A 320 17.13 21.85 -3.46
C TYR A 320 16.09 22.88 -3.91
N ALA A 321 15.27 22.54 -4.90
CA ALA A 321 14.25 23.45 -5.42
C ALA A 321 13.17 23.78 -4.37
N LEU A 322 12.69 22.78 -3.63
CA LEU A 322 11.66 22.95 -2.60
C LEU A 322 12.17 23.82 -1.43
N PHE A 323 13.37 23.52 -0.89
CA PHE A 323 13.91 24.21 0.27
C PHE A 323 14.45 25.61 -0.04
N LYS A 324 14.99 25.85 -1.25
CA LYS A 324 15.51 27.18 -1.64
C LYS A 324 14.40 28.22 -1.76
N ARG A 325 13.22 27.84 -2.25
CA ARG A 325 12.11 28.77 -2.51
C ARG A 325 10.77 28.13 -2.11
N PRO A 326 10.50 27.92 -0.81
CA PRO A 326 9.35 27.15 -0.34
C PRO A 326 7.99 27.76 -0.75
N ASN A 327 7.94 29.07 -0.99
CA ASN A 327 6.73 29.80 -1.37
C ASN A 327 6.56 30.00 -2.88
N ILE A 328 7.43 29.42 -3.71
CA ILE A 328 7.33 29.49 -5.18
C ILE A 328 7.25 28.07 -5.70
N GLU A 329 6.21 27.76 -6.48
CA GLU A 329 6.02 26.44 -7.08
C GLU A 329 7.26 26.05 -7.90
N SER A 330 7.94 24.98 -7.50
CA SER A 330 9.06 24.43 -8.27
C SER A 330 8.59 23.84 -9.59
N ASN A 331 9.49 23.80 -10.59
CA ASN A 331 9.15 23.26 -11.92
C ASN A 331 8.69 21.79 -11.85
N GLN A 332 9.26 20.99 -10.94
CA GLN A 332 8.87 19.60 -10.72
C GLN A 332 7.44 19.50 -10.21
N ILE A 333 7.06 20.34 -9.23
CA ILE A 333 5.70 20.37 -8.68
C ILE A 333 4.70 20.90 -9.69
N LYS A 334 5.08 21.93 -10.47
CA LYS A 334 4.29 22.42 -11.60
C LYS A 334 4.00 21.31 -12.60
N LYS A 335 5.02 20.58 -13.07
CA LYS A 335 4.85 19.45 -14.00
C LYS A 335 3.97 18.35 -13.43
N MET A 336 4.16 17.99 -12.16
CA MET A 336 3.32 17.02 -11.48
C MET A 336 1.87 17.50 -11.44
N ARG A 337 1.62 18.74 -11.00
CA ARG A 337 0.27 19.35 -10.95
C ARG A 337 -0.39 19.38 -12.33
N GLU A 338 0.34 19.76 -13.37
CA GLU A 338 -0.14 19.77 -14.75
C GLU A 338 -0.46 18.36 -15.26
N SER A 339 0.37 17.37 -14.92
CA SER A 339 0.12 15.97 -15.25
C SER A 339 -1.14 15.43 -14.57
N ILE A 340 -1.33 15.69 -13.27
CA ILE A 340 -2.55 15.34 -12.53
C ILE A 340 -3.77 16.02 -13.15
N SER A 341 -3.65 17.32 -13.43
CA SER A 341 -4.70 18.14 -14.04
C SER A 341 -5.15 17.57 -15.39
N LYS A 342 -4.18 17.17 -16.22
CA LYS A 342 -4.43 16.52 -17.52
C LYS A 342 -5.07 15.14 -17.38
N SER A 343 -4.51 14.27 -16.54
CA SER A 343 -4.95 12.88 -16.38
C SER A 343 -6.38 12.76 -15.82
N TYR A 344 -6.76 13.66 -14.92
CA TYR A 344 -8.06 13.64 -14.26
C TYR A 344 -9.04 14.70 -14.77
N LYS A 345 -8.63 15.50 -15.78
CA LYS A 345 -9.42 16.61 -16.34
C LYS A 345 -9.86 17.62 -15.28
N ILE A 346 -8.94 17.98 -14.39
CA ILE A 346 -9.16 18.94 -13.30
C ILE A 346 -8.28 20.17 -13.49
N ASN A 347 -8.66 21.29 -12.87
CA ASN A 347 -7.87 22.52 -12.90
C ASN A 347 -7.32 22.85 -11.52
N LEU A 348 -6.15 22.31 -11.17
CA LEU A 348 -5.45 22.67 -9.94
C LEU A 348 -4.68 23.97 -10.13
N SER A 349 -4.95 24.98 -9.28
CA SER A 349 -4.24 26.27 -9.30
C SER A 349 -2.78 26.15 -8.87
N SER A 350 -1.95 27.14 -9.19
CA SER A 350 -0.56 27.24 -8.71
C SER A 350 -0.47 27.27 -7.18
N SER A 351 -1.46 27.87 -6.50
CA SER A 351 -1.55 27.84 -5.03
C SER A 351 -1.67 26.41 -4.48
N CYS A 352 -2.38 25.51 -5.18
CA CYS A 352 -2.43 24.10 -4.78
C CYS A 352 -1.05 23.44 -4.85
N GLY A 353 -0.27 23.76 -5.89
CA GLY A 353 1.11 23.30 -6.03
C GLY A 353 2.01 23.77 -4.88
N ILE A 354 1.88 25.03 -4.47
CA ILE A 354 2.62 25.59 -3.33
C ILE A 354 2.23 24.86 -2.02
N SER A 355 0.94 24.57 -1.79
CA SER A 355 0.51 23.78 -0.62
C SER A 355 1.09 22.36 -0.65
N ILE A 356 1.05 21.66 -1.79
CA ILE A 356 1.67 20.33 -1.90
C ILE A 356 3.18 20.41 -1.60
N GLN A 357 3.88 21.41 -2.13
CA GLN A 357 5.29 21.65 -1.87
C GLN A 357 5.59 21.88 -0.38
N ARG A 358 4.80 22.70 0.31
CA ARG A 358 4.89 22.88 1.77
C ARG A 358 4.69 21.56 2.51
N GLY A 359 3.71 20.77 2.09
CA GLY A 359 3.48 19.42 2.59
C GLY A 359 4.69 18.49 2.41
N ILE A 360 5.35 18.51 1.25
CA ILE A 360 6.55 17.70 1.00
C ILE A 360 7.68 18.11 1.94
N ILE A 361 7.92 19.41 2.11
CA ILE A 361 8.93 19.92 3.04
C ILE A 361 8.64 19.43 4.46
N GLN A 362 7.40 19.56 4.94
CA GLN A 362 6.97 19.04 6.25
C GLN A 362 7.17 17.52 6.37
N GLY A 363 6.89 16.77 5.31
CA GLY A 363 7.10 15.32 5.27
C GLY A 363 8.58 14.94 5.36
N VAL A 364 9.46 15.66 4.65
CA VAL A 364 10.92 15.47 4.74
C VAL A 364 11.42 15.76 6.16
N GLN A 365 10.97 16.86 6.77
CA GLN A 365 11.29 17.19 8.17
C GLN A 365 10.83 16.10 9.15
N LEU A 366 9.63 15.56 8.92
CA LEU A 366 9.09 14.46 9.72
C LEU A 366 9.92 13.18 9.58
N ILE A 367 10.39 12.86 8.37
CA ILE A 367 11.26 11.71 8.11
C ILE A 367 12.60 11.88 8.83
N ILE A 368 13.28 13.01 8.63
CA ILE A 368 14.60 13.29 9.25
C ILE A 368 14.51 13.25 10.79
N SER A 369 13.44 13.80 11.36
CA SER A 369 13.27 13.86 12.82
C SER A 369 12.90 12.51 13.47
N ARG A 370 12.45 11.51 12.69
CA ARG A 370 11.91 10.26 13.25
C ARG A 370 12.51 8.98 12.69
N ILE A 371 13.18 9.02 11.55
CA ILE A 371 13.83 7.88 10.94
C ILE A 371 15.33 8.04 11.10
N SER A 372 15.97 6.98 11.58
CA SER A 372 17.42 6.87 11.69
C SER A 372 17.87 5.55 11.10
N ILE A 373 19.16 5.40 10.81
CA ILE A 373 19.76 4.15 10.33
C ILE A 373 19.46 2.99 11.29
N SER A 374 19.47 3.25 12.60
CA SER A 374 19.10 2.27 13.63
C SER A 374 17.63 1.85 13.50
N ILE A 375 16.70 2.79 13.28
CA ILE A 375 15.28 2.46 13.09
C ILE A 375 15.06 1.62 11.82
N LEU A 376 15.73 1.94 10.73
CA LEU A 376 15.65 1.17 9.48
C LEU A 376 16.13 -0.27 9.69
N SER A 377 17.25 -0.43 10.40
CA SER A 377 17.87 -1.73 10.70
C SER A 377 17.04 -2.55 11.68
N ASP A 378 16.61 -1.93 12.79
CA ASP A 378 15.75 -2.55 13.81
C ASP A 378 14.41 -2.99 13.22
N THR A 379 13.84 -2.21 12.30
CA THR A 379 12.59 -2.57 11.63
C THR A 379 12.78 -3.82 10.77
N LYS A 380 13.86 -3.88 9.97
CA LYS A 380 14.17 -5.04 9.12
C LYS A 380 14.41 -6.28 9.99
N GLU A 381 15.13 -6.13 11.09
CA GLU A 381 15.40 -7.20 12.04
C GLU A 381 14.12 -7.72 12.71
N LYS A 382 13.21 -6.82 13.13
CA LYS A 382 11.92 -7.24 13.69
C LYS A 382 11.09 -8.03 12.68
N LEU A 383 11.10 -7.64 11.39
CA LEU A 383 10.40 -8.38 10.34
C LEU A 383 11.01 -9.76 10.09
N ARG A 384 12.34 -9.92 10.20
CA ARG A 384 13.01 -11.23 10.12
C ARG A 384 12.43 -12.24 11.09
N HIS A 385 12.12 -11.80 12.30
CA HIS A 385 11.53 -12.64 13.35
C HIS A 385 10.00 -12.62 13.35
N LEU A 386 9.33 -11.96 12.41
CA LEU A 386 7.87 -11.81 12.43
C LEU A 386 7.18 -13.13 12.11
N VAL A 387 7.60 -13.76 11.02
CA VAL A 387 7.09 -15.04 10.49
C VAL A 387 7.88 -16.21 11.07
N LYS A 388 7.19 -17.30 11.44
CA LYS A 388 7.83 -18.51 11.98
C LYS A 388 8.31 -19.45 10.89
N VAL A 389 7.51 -19.61 9.83
CA VAL A 389 7.77 -20.53 8.73
C VAL A 389 7.63 -19.76 7.43
N ASP A 390 8.72 -19.66 6.67
CA ASP A 390 8.65 -19.20 5.29
C ASP A 390 8.25 -20.39 4.42
N SER A 391 7.32 -20.15 3.50
CA SER A 391 6.88 -21.19 2.57
C SER A 391 8.04 -21.70 1.71
N THR A 392 7.81 -22.81 0.99
CA THR A 392 8.77 -23.41 0.05
C THR A 392 9.35 -22.42 -0.97
N THR A 393 8.64 -21.34 -1.29
CA THR A 393 9.09 -20.30 -2.23
C THR A 393 10.13 -19.33 -1.66
N ASN A 394 10.38 -19.37 -0.34
CA ASN A 394 11.20 -18.42 0.41
C ASN A 394 10.79 -16.95 0.17
N ALA A 395 9.49 -16.69 0.01
CA ALA A 395 8.95 -15.37 -0.33
C ALA A 395 9.29 -14.33 0.75
N TRP A 396 9.22 -14.69 2.04
CA TRP A 396 9.52 -13.76 3.12
C TRP A 396 10.99 -13.37 3.14
N LYS A 397 11.89 -14.36 3.01
CA LYS A 397 13.34 -14.15 2.93
C LYS A 397 13.71 -13.30 1.71
N LYS A 398 13.22 -13.64 0.52
CA LYS A 398 13.48 -12.88 -0.71
C LYS A 398 13.00 -11.43 -0.59
N GLY A 399 11.81 -11.22 -0.02
CA GLY A 399 11.30 -9.88 0.24
C GLY A 399 12.18 -9.09 1.21
N LEU A 400 12.66 -9.71 2.29
CA LEU A 400 13.61 -9.08 3.22
C LEU A 400 14.93 -8.71 2.53
N ASP A 401 15.46 -9.60 1.69
CA ASP A 401 16.71 -9.36 0.96
C ASP A 401 16.57 -8.20 -0.03
N SER A 402 15.38 -8.00 -0.62
CA SER A 402 15.09 -6.87 -1.51
C SER A 402 15.05 -5.50 -0.80
N ILE A 403 14.86 -5.47 0.52
CA ILE A 403 14.91 -4.23 1.31
C ILE A 403 16.38 -3.84 1.50
N HIS A 404 16.91 -3.03 0.59
CA HIS A 404 18.30 -2.61 0.59
C HIS A 404 18.51 -1.38 1.49
N LEU A 405 18.99 -1.60 2.72
CA LEU A 405 19.18 -0.53 3.72
C LEU A 405 20.17 0.56 3.30
N PRO A 406 21.30 0.27 2.63
CA PRO A 406 22.21 1.32 2.15
C PRO A 406 21.49 2.38 1.30
N PHE A 407 20.62 1.96 0.37
CA PHE A 407 19.83 2.89 -0.45
C PHE A 407 18.94 3.82 0.39
N LEU A 408 18.25 3.30 1.39
CA LEU A 408 17.42 4.12 2.29
C LEU A 408 18.27 5.04 3.17
N SER A 409 19.47 4.60 3.57
CA SER A 409 20.44 5.44 4.29
C SER A 409 20.90 6.60 3.43
N ASP A 410 21.30 6.34 2.19
CA ASP A 410 21.77 7.37 1.27
C ASP A 410 20.67 8.41 0.96
N LEU A 411 19.41 7.98 0.92
CA LEU A 411 18.27 8.89 0.79
C LEU A 411 18.02 9.71 2.04
N LEU A 412 18.16 9.11 3.23
CA LEU A 412 18.06 9.84 4.49
C LEU A 412 19.17 10.90 4.60
N ASP A 413 20.42 10.52 4.29
CA ASP A 413 21.56 11.44 4.28
C ASP A 413 21.37 12.56 3.25
N THR A 414 20.82 12.23 2.08
CA THR A 414 20.44 13.22 1.06
C THR A 414 19.38 14.18 1.59
N MET A 415 18.36 13.70 2.32
CA MET A 415 17.35 14.56 2.92
C MET A 415 17.93 15.47 4.01
N VAL A 416 18.80 14.93 4.87
CA VAL A 416 19.50 15.68 5.93
C VAL A 416 20.35 16.81 5.34
N LEU A 417 20.98 16.61 4.19
CA LEU A 417 21.82 17.62 3.55
C LEU A 417 21.07 18.90 3.13
N PHE A 418 19.77 18.82 2.84
CA PHE A 418 18.96 19.98 2.40
C PHE A 418 18.10 20.58 3.50
N TYR A 419 17.95 19.88 4.62
CA TYR A 419 17.30 20.40 5.82
C TYR A 419 18.26 21.32 6.56
#